data_AF-A0A378MTC0-F1
#
_entry.id   AF-A0A378MTC0-F1
#
_cell.length_a   1.000
_cell.length_b   1.000
_cell.length_c   1.000
_cell.angle_alpha   90.00
_cell.angle_beta   90.00
_cell.angle_gamma   90.00
#
_symmetry.space_group_name_H-M   'P 1'
#
loop_
_entity.id
_entity.type
_entity.pdbx_description
1 polymer ?
#
loop_
_entity_poly.entity_id
_entity_poly.type
_entity_poly.pdbx_seq_one_letter_code
_entity_poly.pdbx_strand_id
1 'polypeptide(L)'
;MWQELRYIKTLFDPYNRLNPGKICTPLESETSLYPIDSQMRADFDRQIPIQVREEFKGAMNCNGNGLCFNFDVHSTMCPSMKVSGNRLYSPKGRATLVREWLRLLTEQNVSPDDLIFKPRKQAVKLADFVAKIRNTLNKNKEYDFSHEVKAAMDTCLACKACASQCPIKIDVPTFRSQFNELYHSRYLRPLKDYVVSNLEFIAPLMAKQPRFFNFFSTSTFAEKAANKTIGMTYLPALSVPNLQHQLVEVGYQGESLESLEQQATSGDFSAKNCKTLFIVQDPFTSYYDAKVVADFIALIKKLGFKRLCCHSSQAVKHNTLKAFCINLRKQRKTKPIF
;
A
#
# COMPACT_ATOMS: atom_id res chain seq x y z
N MET A 1 -37.09 22.23 -23.25
CA MET A 1 -35.83 21.82 -22.58
C MET A 1 -35.87 20.36 -22.11
N TRP A 2 -36.89 19.92 -21.36
CA TRP A 2 -37.01 18.52 -20.89
C TRP A 2 -36.99 17.47 -22.01
N GLN A 3 -37.84 17.65 -23.01
CA GLN A 3 -37.97 16.72 -24.14
C GLN A 3 -36.67 16.59 -24.94
N GLU A 4 -35.95 17.69 -25.15
CA GLU A 4 -34.63 17.70 -25.78
C GLU A 4 -33.60 16.85 -25.01
N LEU A 5 -33.59 16.94 -23.67
CA LEU A 5 -32.71 16.11 -22.85
C LEU A 5 -33.04 14.61 -23.01
N ARG A 6 -34.34 14.26 -23.08
CA ARG A 6 -34.77 12.88 -23.35
C ARG A 6 -34.39 12.42 -24.74
N TYR A 7 -34.46 13.28 -25.74
CA TYR A 7 -34.01 13.00 -27.11
C TYR A 7 -32.50 12.70 -27.13
N ILE A 8 -31.69 13.58 -26.54
CA ILE A 8 -30.23 13.37 -26.38
C ILE A 8 -29.96 12.05 -25.65
N LYS A 9 -30.63 11.80 -24.52
CA LYS A 9 -30.51 10.55 -23.75
C LYS A 9 -30.82 9.32 -24.61
N THR A 10 -31.84 9.39 -25.46
CA THR A 10 -32.24 8.30 -26.36
C THR A 10 -31.15 8.00 -27.39
N LEU A 11 -30.52 9.04 -27.94
CA LEU A 11 -29.44 8.88 -28.94
C LEU A 11 -28.17 8.24 -28.34
N PHE A 12 -27.79 8.60 -27.11
CA PHE A 12 -26.53 8.16 -26.49
C PHE A 12 -26.67 6.98 -25.51
N ASP A 13 -27.87 6.74 -24.98
CA ASP A 13 -28.15 5.68 -24.01
C ASP A 13 -29.61 5.17 -24.15
N PRO A 14 -29.95 4.53 -25.29
CA PRO A 14 -31.31 4.09 -25.59
C PRO A 14 -31.85 3.07 -24.56
N TYR A 15 -30.94 2.27 -23.99
CA TYR A 15 -31.28 1.25 -22.98
C TYR A 15 -31.26 1.77 -21.54
N ASN A 16 -31.16 3.10 -21.33
CA ASN A 16 -31.18 3.76 -20.02
C ASN A 16 -30.16 3.20 -19.01
N ARG A 17 -28.96 2.81 -19.45
CA ARG A 17 -27.92 2.20 -18.60
C ARG A 17 -27.12 3.22 -17.81
N LEU A 18 -27.03 4.47 -18.29
CA LEU A 18 -26.24 5.54 -17.69
C LEU A 18 -27.14 6.39 -16.77
N ASN A 19 -26.95 6.23 -15.46
CA ASN A 19 -27.69 6.96 -14.41
C ASN A 19 -29.23 6.84 -14.53
N PRO A 20 -29.80 5.62 -14.60
CA PRO A 20 -31.26 5.45 -14.66
C PRO A 20 -31.96 6.13 -13.48
N GLY A 21 -33.13 6.69 -13.76
CA GLY A 21 -33.95 7.41 -12.77
C GLY A 21 -33.40 8.77 -12.33
N LYS A 22 -32.27 9.22 -12.89
CA LYS A 22 -31.67 10.54 -12.59
C LYS A 22 -31.74 11.47 -13.78
N ILE A 23 -31.97 12.75 -13.50
CA ILE A 23 -32.04 13.84 -14.47
C ILE A 23 -33.13 13.60 -15.52
N CYS A 24 -32.95 12.69 -16.49
CA CYS A 24 -33.93 12.38 -17.55
C CYS A 24 -33.88 10.92 -18.03
N THR A 25 -34.96 10.49 -18.69
CA THR A 25 -35.13 9.13 -19.25
C THR A 25 -35.25 9.18 -20.77
N PRO A 26 -34.88 8.11 -21.50
CA PRO A 26 -35.15 8.01 -22.94
C PRO A 26 -36.64 8.22 -23.26
N LEU A 27 -36.96 8.65 -24.48
CA LEU A 27 -38.33 9.03 -24.90
C LEU A 27 -39.34 7.90 -24.71
N GLU A 28 -38.94 6.67 -25.04
CA GLU A 28 -39.78 5.46 -24.96
C GLU A 28 -39.62 4.71 -23.63
N SER A 29 -38.82 5.21 -22.70
CA SER A 29 -38.62 4.54 -21.41
C SER A 29 -39.76 4.86 -20.43
N GLU A 30 -40.37 3.81 -19.88
CA GLU A 30 -41.37 3.89 -18.80
C GLU A 30 -40.75 4.11 -17.40
N THR A 31 -39.42 4.13 -17.29
CA THR A 31 -38.72 4.34 -16.01
C THR A 31 -39.11 5.69 -15.39
N SER A 32 -39.45 5.70 -14.09
CA SER A 32 -39.69 6.91 -13.33
C SER A 32 -38.39 7.56 -12.85
N LEU A 33 -38.43 8.88 -12.62
CA LEU A 33 -37.34 9.58 -11.95
C LEU A 33 -37.44 9.41 -10.45
N TYR A 34 -36.29 9.39 -9.77
CA TYR A 34 -36.28 9.48 -8.31
C TYR A 34 -36.83 10.84 -7.86
N PRO A 35 -37.80 10.86 -6.94
CA PRO A 35 -38.18 12.06 -6.21
C PRO A 35 -36.97 12.77 -5.57
N ILE A 36 -37.03 14.09 -5.43
CA ILE A 36 -35.93 14.89 -4.85
C ILE A 36 -35.65 14.49 -3.40
N ASP A 37 -36.70 14.12 -2.67
CA ASP A 37 -36.72 13.65 -1.28
C ASP A 37 -36.45 12.14 -1.14
N SER A 38 -36.12 11.45 -2.23
CA SER A 38 -35.73 10.04 -2.15
C SER A 38 -34.48 9.88 -1.28
N GLN A 39 -34.42 8.77 -0.55
CA GLN A 39 -33.22 8.42 0.21
C GLN A 39 -32.00 8.30 -0.71
N MET A 40 -30.98 9.11 -0.43
CA MET A 40 -29.73 9.15 -1.15
C MET A 40 -28.63 8.41 -0.38
N ARG A 41 -27.54 8.10 -1.09
CA ARG A 41 -26.34 7.50 -0.49
C ARG A 41 -25.87 8.25 0.77
N ALA A 42 -25.89 9.58 0.72
CA ALA A 42 -25.44 10.43 1.82
C ALA A 42 -26.27 10.22 3.10
N ASP A 43 -27.53 9.79 3.00
CA ASP A 43 -28.37 9.51 4.15
C ASP A 43 -27.87 8.29 4.92
N PHE A 44 -27.42 7.26 4.21
CA PHE A 44 -26.77 6.10 4.83
C PHE A 44 -25.42 6.48 5.45
N ASP A 45 -24.62 7.29 4.77
CA ASP A 45 -23.32 7.71 5.29
C ASP A 45 -23.43 8.57 6.56
N ARG A 46 -24.54 9.30 6.75
CA ARG A 46 -24.81 10.08 7.96
C ARG A 46 -25.05 9.22 9.19
N GLN A 47 -25.41 7.96 9.03
CA GLN A 47 -25.54 7.01 10.14
C GLN A 47 -24.18 6.72 10.78
N ILE A 48 -23.08 6.84 10.03
CA ILE A 48 -21.73 6.58 10.53
C ILE A 48 -21.25 7.75 11.43
N PRO A 49 -20.79 7.47 12.66
CA PRO A 49 -20.30 8.51 13.58
C PRO A 49 -19.21 9.37 12.95
N ILE A 50 -19.21 10.67 13.27
CA ILE A 50 -18.30 11.65 12.66
C ILE A 50 -16.84 11.25 12.88
N GLN A 51 -16.49 10.79 14.08
CA GLN A 51 -15.13 10.36 14.41
C GLN A 51 -14.65 9.22 13.49
N VAL A 52 -15.52 8.25 13.22
CA VAL A 52 -15.23 7.12 12.32
C VAL A 52 -15.07 7.62 10.89
N ARG A 53 -15.91 8.56 10.46
CA ARG A 53 -15.79 9.15 9.12
C ARG A 53 -14.48 9.91 8.93
N GLU A 54 -14.04 10.61 9.97
CA GLU A 54 -12.78 11.37 9.97
C GLU A 54 -11.54 10.44 9.96
N GLU A 55 -11.60 9.29 10.64
CA GLU A 55 -10.53 8.28 10.59
C GLU A 55 -10.47 7.59 9.22
N PHE A 56 -11.62 7.28 8.62
CA PHE A 56 -11.75 6.64 7.31
C PHE A 56 -11.95 7.64 6.15
N LYS A 57 -11.41 8.86 6.25
CA LYS A 57 -11.52 9.93 5.22
C LYS A 57 -11.23 9.45 3.81
N GLY A 58 -10.24 8.58 3.64
CA GLY A 58 -9.88 8.02 2.34
C GLY A 58 -11.07 7.35 1.64
N ALA A 59 -11.91 6.62 2.36
CA ALA A 59 -13.12 6.00 1.81
C ALA A 59 -14.32 6.98 1.81
N MET A 60 -14.47 7.78 2.88
CA MET A 60 -15.62 8.67 3.05
C MET A 60 -15.64 9.85 2.06
N ASN A 61 -14.48 10.30 1.58
CA ASN A 61 -14.40 11.41 0.64
C ASN A 61 -14.73 11.02 -0.80
N CYS A 62 -14.93 9.72 -1.11
CA CYS A 62 -15.30 9.32 -2.46
C CYS A 62 -16.65 9.93 -2.87
N ASN A 63 -16.62 10.92 -3.77
CA ASN A 63 -17.83 11.54 -4.33
C ASN A 63 -18.54 10.66 -5.37
N GLY A 64 -17.88 9.60 -5.84
CA GLY A 64 -18.43 8.66 -6.80
C GLY A 64 -18.39 9.12 -8.26
N ASN A 65 -17.53 10.07 -8.63
CA ASN A 65 -17.34 10.56 -10.01
C ASN A 65 -17.02 9.46 -11.04
N GLY A 66 -16.50 8.32 -10.60
CA GLY A 66 -16.26 7.16 -11.46
C GLY A 66 -15.01 7.26 -12.34
N LEU A 67 -14.16 8.28 -12.21
CA LEU A 67 -12.90 8.40 -12.97
C LEU A 67 -12.03 7.13 -12.86
N CYS A 68 -12.13 6.45 -11.72
CA CYS A 68 -11.39 5.23 -11.48
C CYS A 68 -11.81 4.05 -12.37
N PHE A 69 -12.97 4.10 -13.03
CA PHE A 69 -13.43 3.15 -14.05
C PHE A 69 -12.79 3.44 -15.41
N ASN A 70 -11.47 3.64 -15.40
CA ASN A 70 -10.70 3.93 -16.62
C ASN A 70 -10.13 2.64 -17.22
N PHE A 71 -10.38 2.43 -18.51
CA PHE A 71 -9.90 1.28 -19.30
C PHE A 71 -8.68 1.62 -20.17
N ASP A 72 -8.26 2.88 -20.25
CA ASP A 72 -7.05 3.29 -20.97
C ASP A 72 -5.81 2.62 -20.37
N VAL A 73 -5.07 1.87 -21.19
CA VAL A 73 -3.87 1.12 -20.79
C VAL A 73 -2.72 2.02 -20.31
N HIS A 74 -2.66 3.27 -20.76
CA HIS A 74 -1.60 4.21 -20.40
C HIS A 74 -1.88 4.98 -19.11
N SER A 75 -3.14 5.00 -18.65
CA SER A 75 -3.48 5.64 -17.39
C SER A 75 -2.99 4.83 -16.19
N THR A 76 -2.29 5.47 -15.26
CA THR A 76 -1.88 4.85 -13.99
C THR A 76 -3.04 4.82 -12.99
N MET A 77 -4.11 4.09 -13.30
CA MET A 77 -5.25 3.84 -12.39
C MET A 77 -5.26 2.38 -11.92
N CYS A 78 -6.13 2.03 -10.98
CA CYS A 78 -6.16 0.73 -10.29
C CYS A 78 -6.00 -0.49 -11.24
N PRO A 79 -4.89 -1.24 -11.14
CA PRO A 79 -4.61 -2.37 -12.03
C PRO A 79 -5.59 -3.52 -11.83
N SER A 80 -6.00 -3.78 -10.58
CA SER A 80 -6.91 -4.88 -10.23
C SER A 80 -8.26 -4.75 -10.93
N MET A 81 -8.81 -3.53 -11.06
CA MET A 81 -10.05 -3.31 -11.80
C MET A 81 -9.85 -3.48 -13.30
N LYS A 82 -8.76 -2.95 -13.87
CA LYS A 82 -8.47 -3.06 -15.30
C LYS A 82 -8.33 -4.50 -15.77
N VAL A 83 -7.64 -5.33 -15.00
CA VAL A 83 -7.42 -6.74 -15.33
C VAL A 83 -8.71 -7.56 -15.13
N SER A 84 -9.44 -7.31 -14.05
CA SER A 84 -10.63 -8.13 -13.72
C SER A 84 -11.91 -7.68 -14.41
N GLY A 85 -12.00 -6.42 -14.87
CA GLY A 85 -13.27 -5.79 -15.26
C GLY A 85 -14.27 -5.59 -14.11
N ASN A 86 -13.93 -6.03 -12.89
CA ASN A 86 -14.84 -6.01 -11.76
C ASN A 86 -14.79 -4.65 -11.04
N ARG A 87 -15.91 -3.94 -11.06
CA ARG A 87 -16.06 -2.62 -10.44
C ARG A 87 -15.85 -2.64 -8.92
N LEU A 88 -16.08 -3.76 -8.25
CA LEU A 88 -15.82 -3.92 -6.80
C LEU A 88 -14.33 -3.73 -6.48
N TYR A 89 -13.44 -4.10 -7.39
CA TYR A 89 -11.99 -3.98 -7.19
C TYR A 89 -11.44 -2.60 -7.55
N SER A 90 -12.30 -1.67 -8.00
CA SER A 90 -11.93 -0.28 -8.24
C SER A 90 -11.80 0.51 -6.92
N PRO A 91 -11.09 1.65 -6.92
CA PRO A 91 -11.05 2.57 -5.78
C PRO A 91 -12.44 2.99 -5.29
N LYS A 92 -13.37 3.27 -6.21
CA LYS A 92 -14.76 3.59 -5.88
C LYS A 92 -15.47 2.38 -5.25
N GLY A 93 -15.34 1.19 -5.83
CA GLY A 93 -15.95 -0.03 -5.30
C GLY A 93 -15.48 -0.34 -3.88
N ARG A 94 -14.17 -0.25 -3.65
CA ARG A 94 -13.53 -0.44 -2.34
C ARG A 94 -14.00 0.58 -1.30
N ALA A 95 -14.10 1.86 -1.68
CA ALA A 95 -14.65 2.88 -0.79
C ALA A 95 -16.11 2.61 -0.45
N THR A 96 -16.93 2.23 -1.43
CA THR A 96 -18.34 1.88 -1.19
C THR A 96 -18.47 0.69 -0.24
N LEU A 97 -17.68 -0.37 -0.42
CA LEU A 97 -17.65 -1.53 0.48
C LEU A 97 -17.26 -1.13 1.91
N VAL A 98 -16.24 -0.28 2.08
CA VAL A 98 -15.82 0.19 3.41
C VAL A 98 -16.90 1.06 4.06
N ARG A 99 -17.56 1.95 3.31
CA ARG A 99 -18.66 2.77 3.83
C ARG A 99 -19.81 1.90 4.35
N GLU A 100 -20.22 0.93 3.55
CA GLU A 100 -21.30 0.01 3.94
C GLU A 100 -20.91 -0.84 5.15
N TRP A 101 -19.66 -1.29 5.19
CA TRP A 101 -19.14 -2.02 6.35
C TRP A 101 -19.16 -1.19 7.63
N LEU A 102 -18.74 0.08 7.57
CA LEU A 102 -18.80 0.99 8.73
C LEU A 102 -20.24 1.30 9.15
N ARG A 103 -21.16 1.40 8.19
CA ARG A 103 -22.60 1.58 8.46
C ARG A 103 -23.17 0.37 9.19
N LEU A 104 -22.92 -0.84 8.69
CA LEU A 104 -23.39 -2.09 9.31
C LEU A 104 -22.80 -2.30 10.71
N LEU A 105 -21.53 -1.95 10.92
CA LEU A 105 -20.94 -1.97 12.27
C LEU A 105 -21.62 -0.99 13.23
N THR A 106 -22.01 0.18 12.73
CA THR A 106 -22.75 1.16 13.52
C THR A 106 -24.16 0.64 13.85
N GLU A 107 -24.84 0.00 12.90
CA GLU A 107 -26.15 -0.63 13.09
C GLU A 107 -26.10 -1.77 14.13
N GLN A 108 -24.97 -2.47 14.22
CA GLN A 108 -24.68 -3.47 15.26
C GLN A 108 -24.25 -2.85 16.61
N ASN A 109 -24.34 -1.53 16.78
CA ASN A 109 -23.95 -0.78 17.98
C ASN A 109 -22.47 -0.94 18.38
N VAL A 110 -21.57 -1.16 17.42
CA VAL A 110 -20.12 -1.16 17.69
C VAL A 110 -19.65 0.26 17.98
N SER A 111 -18.95 0.45 19.11
CA SER A 111 -18.54 1.79 19.54
C SER A 111 -17.45 2.38 18.62
N PRO A 112 -17.43 3.71 18.37
CA PRO A 112 -16.34 4.36 17.66
C PRO A 112 -14.96 4.13 18.28
N ASP A 113 -14.89 4.03 19.61
CA ASP A 113 -13.64 3.81 20.33
C ASP A 113 -13.06 2.43 20.06
N ASP A 114 -13.90 1.42 19.88
CA ASP A 114 -13.47 0.07 19.47
C ASP A 114 -12.85 0.06 18.06
N LEU A 115 -13.29 0.98 17.19
CA LEU A 115 -12.84 1.09 15.80
C LEU A 115 -11.60 1.98 15.63
N ILE A 116 -11.46 3.02 16.46
CA ILE A 116 -10.45 4.08 16.28
C ILE A 116 -9.37 4.02 17.36
N PHE A 117 -9.76 3.86 18.63
CA PHE A 117 -8.92 4.24 19.77
C PHE A 117 -8.49 3.10 20.69
N LYS A 118 -9.07 1.90 20.61
CA LYS A 118 -8.73 0.79 21.50
C LYS A 118 -7.21 0.55 21.49
N PRO A 119 -6.46 0.98 22.52
CA PRO A 119 -5.01 0.89 22.50
C PRO A 119 -4.65 -0.57 22.76
N ARG A 120 -4.23 -1.28 21.71
CA ARG A 120 -3.80 -2.69 21.77
C ARG A 120 -2.41 -2.84 22.40
N LYS A 121 -2.20 -2.23 23.57
CA LYS A 121 -1.03 -2.45 24.43
C LYS A 121 -1.23 -3.57 25.45
N GLN A 122 -2.39 -4.24 25.45
CA GLN A 122 -2.62 -5.37 26.34
C GLN A 122 -2.24 -6.67 25.65
N ALA A 123 -1.40 -7.46 26.32
CA ALA A 123 -1.01 -8.80 25.91
C ALA A 123 -2.24 -9.57 25.42
N VAL A 124 -2.12 -10.24 24.27
CA VAL A 124 -3.21 -11.04 23.69
C VAL A 124 -3.70 -12.00 24.76
N LYS A 125 -4.91 -11.77 25.29
CA LYS A 125 -5.49 -12.67 26.27
C LYS A 125 -5.73 -14.00 25.58
N LEU A 126 -5.49 -15.11 26.27
CA LEU A 126 -5.76 -16.45 25.75
C LEU A 126 -7.21 -16.56 25.24
N ALA A 127 -8.15 -15.90 25.92
CA ALA A 127 -9.55 -15.79 25.53
C ALA A 127 -9.74 -15.15 24.13
N ASP A 128 -9.04 -14.06 23.83
CA ASP A 128 -9.13 -13.38 22.53
C ASP A 128 -8.56 -14.27 21.40
N PHE A 129 -7.50 -15.01 21.70
CA PHE A 129 -6.91 -15.95 20.74
C PHE A 129 -7.86 -17.12 20.44
N VAL A 130 -8.48 -17.71 21.47
CA VAL A 130 -9.48 -18.77 21.31
C VAL A 130 -10.70 -18.25 20.55
N ALA A 131 -11.15 -17.03 20.82
CA ALA A 131 -12.24 -16.39 20.07
C ALA A 131 -11.90 -16.23 18.59
N LYS A 132 -10.68 -15.77 18.26
CA LYS A 132 -10.20 -15.67 16.86
C LYS A 132 -10.18 -17.02 16.17
N ILE A 133 -9.73 -18.09 16.83
CA ILE A 133 -9.75 -19.45 16.27
C ILE A 133 -11.19 -19.84 15.97
N ARG A 134 -12.10 -19.71 16.95
CA ARG A 134 -13.51 -20.07 16.78
C ARG A 134 -14.14 -19.32 15.60
N ASN A 135 -13.97 -18.00 15.53
CA ASN A 135 -14.49 -17.16 14.45
C ASN A 135 -13.91 -17.58 13.10
N THR A 136 -12.62 -17.93 13.05
CA THR A 136 -11.97 -18.36 11.81
C THR A 136 -12.51 -19.71 11.32
N LEU A 137 -12.80 -20.65 12.24
CA LEU A 137 -13.39 -21.95 11.91
C LEU A 137 -14.86 -21.83 11.49
N ASN A 138 -15.61 -20.90 12.09
CA ASN A 138 -17.02 -20.66 11.77
C ASN A 138 -17.25 -19.67 10.61
N LYS A 139 -16.19 -19.23 9.93
CA LYS A 139 -16.23 -18.25 8.84
C LYS A 139 -17.27 -18.54 7.75
N ASN A 140 -17.49 -19.81 7.44
CA ASN A 140 -18.40 -20.22 6.36
C ASN A 140 -19.83 -20.53 6.86
N LYS A 141 -20.06 -20.52 8.17
CA LYS A 141 -21.37 -20.86 8.77
C LYS A 141 -22.23 -19.63 9.01
N GLU A 142 -21.60 -18.52 9.39
CA GLU A 142 -22.27 -17.25 9.66
C GLU A 142 -21.87 -16.23 8.60
N TYR A 143 -22.87 -15.57 8.01
CA TYR A 143 -22.61 -14.53 7.02
C TYR A 143 -22.05 -13.27 7.70
N ASP A 144 -20.86 -12.83 7.26
CA ASP A 144 -20.21 -11.59 7.67
C ASP A 144 -19.74 -10.82 6.44
N PHE A 145 -20.33 -9.64 6.24
CA PHE A 145 -20.00 -8.73 5.14
C PHE A 145 -18.51 -8.33 5.12
N SER A 146 -17.82 -8.38 6.26
CA SER A 146 -16.38 -8.13 6.36
C SER A 146 -15.57 -9.05 5.43
N HIS A 147 -16.08 -10.24 5.08
CA HIS A 147 -15.40 -11.14 4.15
C HIS A 147 -15.44 -10.64 2.69
N GLU A 148 -16.52 -9.97 2.29
CA GLU A 148 -16.61 -9.35 0.95
C GLU A 148 -15.67 -8.16 0.84
N VAL A 149 -15.64 -7.32 1.89
CA VAL A 149 -14.67 -6.21 1.99
C VAL A 149 -13.25 -6.76 1.93
N LYS A 150 -12.96 -7.83 2.67
CA LYS A 150 -11.64 -8.47 2.67
C LYS A 150 -11.27 -9.02 1.29
N ALA A 151 -12.17 -9.69 0.60
CA ALA A 151 -11.95 -10.20 -0.75
C ALA A 151 -11.63 -9.06 -1.73
N ALA A 152 -12.33 -7.93 -1.63
CA ALA A 152 -11.96 -6.74 -2.39
C ALA A 152 -10.57 -6.24 -1.98
N MET A 153 -10.30 -6.01 -0.69
CA MET A 153 -9.01 -5.47 -0.20
C MET A 153 -7.79 -6.33 -0.52
N ASP A 154 -7.94 -7.65 -0.57
CA ASP A 154 -6.85 -8.58 -0.86
C ASP A 154 -6.32 -8.43 -2.30
N THR A 155 -7.14 -7.96 -3.23
CA THR A 155 -6.68 -7.68 -4.60
C THR A 155 -6.00 -6.32 -4.75
N CYS A 156 -5.89 -5.49 -3.70
CA CYS A 156 -5.19 -4.21 -3.75
C CYS A 156 -3.66 -4.41 -3.70
N LEU A 157 -2.96 -3.97 -4.74
CA LEU A 157 -1.48 -4.00 -4.77
C LEU A 157 -0.81 -2.86 -3.97
N ALA A 158 -1.60 -2.03 -3.30
CA ALA A 158 -1.12 -0.87 -2.56
C ALA A 158 -0.25 0.13 -3.36
N CYS A 159 -0.38 0.18 -4.70
CA CYS A 159 0.44 1.00 -5.59
C CYS A 159 0.23 2.52 -5.49
N LYS A 160 -0.72 2.99 -4.67
CA LYS A 160 -1.06 4.42 -4.46
C LYS A 160 -1.50 5.23 -5.68
N ALA A 161 -1.70 4.60 -6.84
CA ALA A 161 -2.13 5.29 -8.05
C ALA A 161 -3.49 6.00 -7.90
N CYS A 162 -4.40 5.45 -7.09
CA CYS A 162 -5.69 6.08 -6.79
C CYS A 162 -5.56 7.38 -5.98
N ALA A 163 -4.52 7.49 -5.13
CA ALA A 163 -4.31 8.65 -4.28
C ALA A 163 -3.72 9.83 -5.06
N SER A 164 -2.93 9.55 -6.11
CA SER A 164 -2.35 10.56 -6.98
C SER A 164 -3.28 10.98 -8.12
N GLN A 165 -3.95 10.02 -8.79
CA GLN A 165 -4.72 10.31 -10.00
C GLN A 165 -6.17 10.74 -9.74
N CYS A 166 -6.73 10.44 -8.57
CA CYS A 166 -8.09 10.87 -8.28
C CYS A 166 -8.10 12.36 -7.89
N PRO A 167 -8.98 13.20 -8.45
CA PRO A 167 -9.08 14.62 -8.07
C PRO A 167 -9.44 14.81 -6.59
N ILE A 168 -10.12 13.83 -5.98
CA ILE A 168 -10.48 13.83 -4.56
C ILE A 168 -9.44 13.12 -3.68
N LYS A 169 -8.37 12.58 -4.29
CA LYS A 169 -7.24 11.94 -3.60
C LYS A 169 -7.64 10.80 -2.65
N ILE A 170 -8.48 9.89 -3.13
CA ILE A 170 -8.84 8.67 -2.40
C ILE A 170 -7.61 7.79 -2.16
N ASP A 171 -7.34 7.47 -0.89
CA ASP A 171 -6.23 6.60 -0.49
C ASP A 171 -6.73 5.22 -0.06
N VAL A 172 -6.89 4.33 -1.04
CA VAL A 172 -7.24 2.93 -0.82
C VAL A 172 -6.22 2.18 0.05
N PRO A 173 -4.90 2.31 -0.19
CA PRO A 173 -3.90 1.66 0.67
C PRO A 173 -4.06 1.96 2.17
N THR A 174 -4.35 3.21 2.52
CA THR A 174 -4.50 3.63 3.92
C THR A 174 -5.74 3.01 4.57
N PHE A 175 -6.93 3.14 3.98
CA PHE A 175 -8.09 2.51 4.60
C PHE A 175 -8.08 0.99 4.53
N ARG A 176 -7.31 0.39 3.60
CA ARG A 176 -7.06 -1.05 3.58
C ARG A 176 -6.27 -1.50 4.80
N SER A 177 -5.24 -0.77 5.23
CA SER A 177 -4.48 -1.15 6.42
C SER A 177 -5.33 -0.99 7.69
N GLN A 178 -6.10 0.09 7.80
CA GLN A 178 -7.09 0.28 8.88
C GLN A 178 -8.10 -0.87 8.93
N PHE A 179 -8.71 -1.22 7.79
CA PHE A 179 -9.63 -2.34 7.69
C PHE A 179 -8.97 -3.67 8.07
N ASN A 180 -7.78 -3.98 7.56
CA ASN A 180 -7.09 -5.25 7.85
C ASN A 180 -6.73 -5.38 9.34
N GLU A 181 -6.41 -4.28 10.01
CA GLU A 181 -6.15 -4.27 11.45
C GLU A 181 -7.39 -4.61 12.27
N LEU A 182 -8.55 -4.08 11.86
CA LEU A 182 -9.84 -4.39 12.49
C LEU A 182 -10.29 -5.81 12.14
N TYR A 183 -10.16 -6.24 10.89
CA TYR A 183 -10.49 -7.59 10.45
C TYR A 183 -9.72 -8.66 11.22
N HIS A 184 -8.39 -8.49 11.37
CA HIS A 184 -7.53 -9.45 12.08
C HIS A 184 -7.58 -9.35 13.61
N SER A 185 -8.41 -8.45 14.14
CA SER A 185 -8.83 -8.46 15.54
C SER A 185 -9.90 -9.51 15.82
N ARG A 186 -10.68 -9.88 14.80
CA ARG A 186 -11.74 -10.89 14.87
C ARG A 186 -11.32 -12.23 14.28
N TYR A 187 -10.50 -12.21 13.22
CA TYR A 187 -10.07 -13.40 12.47
C TYR A 187 -8.55 -13.61 12.55
N LEU A 188 -8.10 -14.86 12.43
CA LEU A 188 -6.68 -15.17 12.36
C LEU A 188 -6.02 -14.56 11.10
N ARG A 189 -4.76 -14.15 11.25
CA ARG A 189 -3.94 -13.64 10.16
C ARG A 189 -3.24 -14.81 9.46
N PRO A 190 -3.19 -14.85 8.11
CA PRO A 190 -2.56 -15.95 7.40
C PRO A 190 -1.04 -15.98 7.66
N LEU A 191 -0.45 -17.17 7.62
CA LEU A 191 0.98 -17.38 7.89
C LEU A 191 1.90 -16.56 6.98
N LYS A 192 1.52 -16.38 5.71
CA LYS A 192 2.29 -15.57 4.75
C LYS A 192 2.57 -14.14 5.22
N ASP A 193 1.64 -13.52 5.94
CA ASP A 193 1.82 -12.15 6.42
C ASP A 193 2.96 -12.08 7.43
N TYR A 194 3.07 -13.08 8.30
CA TYR A 194 4.15 -13.20 9.28
C TYR A 194 5.48 -13.54 8.61
N VAL A 195 5.47 -14.39 7.59
CA VAL A 195 6.69 -14.69 6.81
C VAL A 195 7.21 -13.44 6.13
N VAL A 196 6.34 -12.70 5.44
CA VAL A 196 6.71 -11.47 4.72
C VAL A 196 7.15 -10.37 5.69
N SER A 197 6.47 -10.19 6.84
CA SER A 197 6.87 -9.18 7.82
C SER A 197 8.23 -9.47 8.45
N ASN A 198 8.62 -10.74 8.56
CA ASN A 198 9.91 -11.13 9.13
C ASN A 198 11.03 -11.23 8.09
N LEU A 199 10.71 -11.12 6.80
CA LEU A 199 11.69 -11.26 5.72
C LEU A 199 12.82 -10.22 5.84
N GLU A 200 12.51 -8.97 6.22
CA GLU A 200 13.52 -7.92 6.41
C GLU A 200 14.50 -8.24 7.55
N PHE A 201 14.04 -8.98 8.57
CA PHE A 201 14.88 -9.39 9.69
C PHE A 201 15.79 -10.56 9.36
N ILE A 202 15.29 -11.49 8.54
CA ILE A 202 15.97 -12.75 8.22
C ILE A 202 16.86 -12.60 6.96
N ALA A 203 16.50 -11.72 6.02
CA ALA A 203 17.24 -11.52 4.77
C ALA A 203 18.74 -11.22 4.94
N PRO A 204 19.20 -10.40 5.90
CA PRO A 204 20.63 -10.18 6.13
C PRO A 204 21.37 -11.46 6.55
N LEU A 205 20.71 -12.34 7.30
CA LEU A 205 21.26 -13.63 7.70
C LEU A 205 21.32 -14.58 6.50
N MET A 206 20.26 -14.64 5.70
CA MET A 206 20.22 -15.48 4.50
C MET A 206 21.25 -15.04 3.44
N ALA A 207 21.47 -13.72 3.30
CA ALA A 207 22.41 -13.14 2.35
C ALA A 207 23.89 -13.45 2.65
N LYS A 208 24.22 -13.97 3.84
CA LYS A 208 25.57 -14.48 4.14
C LYS A 208 25.89 -15.77 3.38
N GLN A 209 24.89 -16.61 3.13
CA GLN A 209 25.03 -17.88 2.42
C GLN A 209 23.95 -18.03 1.33
N PRO A 210 23.93 -17.15 0.31
CA PRO A 210 22.83 -17.07 -0.64
C PRO A 210 22.70 -18.33 -1.50
N ARG A 211 23.81 -19.02 -1.80
CA ARG A 211 23.78 -20.29 -2.56
C ARG A 211 23.03 -21.40 -1.83
N PHE A 212 23.23 -21.51 -0.51
CA PHE A 212 22.55 -22.50 0.32
C PHE A 212 21.04 -22.22 0.35
N PHE A 213 20.64 -20.99 0.67
CA PHE A 213 19.22 -20.63 0.72
C PHE A 213 18.54 -20.72 -0.64
N ASN A 214 19.22 -20.31 -1.71
CA ASN A 214 18.68 -20.43 -3.06
C ASN A 214 18.45 -21.89 -3.45
N PHE A 215 19.38 -22.80 -3.13
CA PHE A 215 19.18 -24.23 -3.42
C PHE A 215 17.86 -24.77 -2.85
N PHE A 216 17.49 -24.32 -1.64
CA PHE A 216 16.20 -24.68 -1.05
C PHE A 216 15.04 -23.89 -1.64
N SER A 217 15.15 -22.56 -1.74
CA SER A 217 14.03 -21.68 -2.12
C SER A 217 13.65 -21.77 -3.60
N THR A 218 14.62 -22.02 -4.49
CA THR A 218 14.38 -22.16 -5.94
C THR A 218 14.07 -23.59 -6.37
N SER A 219 14.03 -24.54 -5.43
CA SER A 219 13.60 -25.90 -5.75
C SER A 219 12.10 -25.91 -6.08
N THR A 220 11.74 -26.54 -7.21
CA THR A 220 10.34 -26.63 -7.66
C THR A 220 9.43 -27.34 -6.65
N PHE A 221 10.01 -28.22 -5.83
CA PHE A 221 9.31 -28.84 -4.71
C PHE A 221 9.00 -27.83 -3.60
N ALA A 222 9.97 -27.00 -3.20
CA ALA A 222 9.75 -25.98 -2.18
C ALA A 222 8.74 -24.92 -2.64
N GLU A 223 8.78 -24.49 -3.90
CA GLU A 223 7.77 -23.56 -4.45
C GLU A 223 6.37 -24.16 -4.39
N LYS A 224 6.19 -25.42 -4.82
CA LYS A 224 4.90 -26.12 -4.75
C LYS A 224 4.43 -26.28 -3.30
N ALA A 225 5.34 -26.64 -2.40
CA ALA A 225 5.03 -26.78 -0.98
C ALA A 225 4.64 -25.43 -0.36
N ALA A 226 5.39 -24.36 -0.62
CA ALA A 226 5.13 -23.02 -0.13
C ALA A 226 3.81 -22.45 -0.68
N ASN A 227 3.50 -22.70 -1.94
CA ASN A 227 2.23 -22.30 -2.54
C ASN A 227 1.04 -23.03 -1.86
N LYS A 228 1.15 -24.34 -1.62
CA LYS A 228 0.07 -25.13 -1.02
C LYS A 228 -0.13 -24.88 0.48
N THR A 229 0.94 -24.58 1.22
CA THR A 229 0.91 -24.44 2.68
C THR A 229 0.81 -22.99 3.15
N ILE A 230 1.65 -22.11 2.62
CA ILE A 230 1.77 -20.71 3.05
C ILE A 230 0.97 -19.79 2.11
N GLY A 231 0.71 -20.22 0.87
CA GLY A 231 0.03 -19.39 -0.14
C GLY A 231 0.95 -18.35 -0.76
N MET A 232 2.25 -18.63 -0.84
CA MET A 232 3.23 -17.83 -1.58
C MET A 232 3.47 -18.47 -2.95
N THR A 233 3.12 -17.74 -4.02
CA THR A 233 3.26 -18.22 -5.40
C THR A 233 4.72 -18.30 -5.85
N TYR A 234 5.55 -17.37 -5.40
CA TYR A 234 6.95 -17.27 -5.81
C TYR A 234 7.85 -16.85 -4.64
N LEU A 235 8.98 -17.54 -4.49
CA LEU A 235 10.02 -17.24 -3.53
C LEU A 235 11.21 -16.62 -4.28
N PRO A 236 11.51 -15.33 -4.10
CA PRO A 236 12.59 -14.70 -4.84
C PRO A 236 13.95 -15.27 -4.45
N ALA A 237 14.78 -15.55 -5.46
CA ALA A 237 16.17 -15.96 -5.26
C ALA A 237 17.01 -14.79 -4.76
N LEU A 238 17.86 -15.03 -3.77
CA LEU A 238 18.86 -14.07 -3.32
C LEU A 238 19.94 -13.86 -4.38
N SER A 239 20.52 -12.67 -4.40
CA SER A 239 21.59 -12.35 -5.35
C SER A 239 22.85 -13.16 -5.06
N VAL A 240 23.39 -13.80 -6.10
CA VAL A 240 24.66 -14.53 -6.08
C VAL A 240 25.54 -13.96 -7.20
N PRO A 241 26.72 -13.40 -6.91
CA PRO A 241 27.32 -13.17 -5.59
C PRO A 241 26.56 -12.12 -4.75
N ASN A 242 26.79 -12.07 -3.43
CA ASN A 242 26.10 -11.09 -2.58
C ASN A 242 26.58 -9.65 -2.83
N LEU A 243 25.85 -8.66 -2.33
CA LEU A 243 26.17 -7.25 -2.56
C LEU A 243 27.60 -6.89 -2.12
N GLN A 244 28.04 -7.32 -0.94
CA GLN A 244 29.38 -6.99 -0.44
C GLN A 244 30.48 -7.47 -1.41
N HIS A 245 30.34 -8.68 -1.94
CA HIS A 245 31.26 -9.22 -2.93
C HIS A 245 31.22 -8.43 -4.24
N GLN A 246 30.02 -8.11 -4.75
CA GLN A 246 29.87 -7.30 -5.97
C GLN A 246 30.46 -5.88 -5.82
N LEU A 247 30.32 -5.28 -4.64
CA LEU A 247 30.91 -3.96 -4.35
C LEU A 247 32.44 -4.01 -4.37
N VAL A 248 33.04 -5.06 -3.82
CA VAL A 248 34.50 -5.27 -3.85
C VAL A 248 34.98 -5.47 -5.29
N GLU A 249 34.24 -6.22 -6.12
CA GLU A 249 34.55 -6.41 -7.55
C GLU A 249 34.55 -5.09 -8.34
N VAL A 250 33.62 -4.18 -8.04
CA VAL A 250 33.55 -2.84 -8.64
C VAL A 250 34.64 -1.89 -8.09
N GLY A 251 35.45 -2.35 -7.14
CA GLY A 251 36.49 -1.57 -6.48
C GLY A 251 35.90 -0.49 -5.57
N TYR A 252 34.77 -0.78 -4.92
CA TYR A 252 34.23 0.03 -3.84
C TYR A 252 34.74 -0.50 -2.50
N GLN A 253 35.66 0.25 -1.90
CA GLN A 253 36.04 0.09 -0.50
C GLN A 253 35.17 1.08 0.28
N GLY A 254 34.23 0.56 1.07
CA GLY A 254 33.24 1.37 1.77
C GLY A 254 33.90 2.37 2.71
N GLU A 255 33.76 3.67 2.44
CA GLU A 255 34.01 4.70 3.44
C GLU A 255 32.87 4.66 4.48
N SER A 256 33.21 4.63 5.77
CA SER A 256 32.20 4.67 6.83
C SER A 256 31.56 6.06 6.90
N LEU A 257 30.27 6.09 7.21
CA LEU A 257 29.54 7.34 7.51
C LEU A 257 30.23 8.13 8.62
N GLU A 258 30.85 7.44 9.59
CA GLU A 258 31.58 8.05 10.70
C GLU A 258 32.81 8.84 10.21
N SER A 259 33.55 8.32 9.24
CA SER A 259 34.69 9.03 8.65
C SER A 259 34.28 10.34 7.97
N LEU A 260 33.07 10.41 7.44
CA LEU A 260 32.52 11.62 6.81
C LEU A 260 31.92 12.58 7.83
N GLU A 261 31.29 12.07 8.89
CA GLU A 261 30.82 12.91 9.99
C GLU A 261 32.00 13.61 10.69
N GLN A 262 33.12 12.92 10.86
CA GLN A 262 34.36 13.52 11.37
C GLN A 262 34.91 14.62 10.45
N GLN A 263 34.92 14.39 9.13
CA GLN A 263 35.32 15.41 8.13
C GLN A 263 34.34 16.59 8.05
N ALA A 264 33.05 16.35 8.27
CA ALA A 264 32.03 17.40 8.33
C ALA A 264 32.19 18.28 9.57
N THR A 265 32.55 17.68 10.71
CA THR A 265 32.67 18.37 12.00
C THR A 265 33.96 19.18 12.12
N SER A 266 35.03 18.76 11.44
CA SER A 266 36.30 19.49 11.39
C SER A 266 36.26 20.79 10.55
N GLY A 267 35.12 21.12 9.93
CA GLY A 267 34.94 22.35 9.17
C GLY A 267 35.49 22.31 7.74
N ASP A 268 36.07 21.19 7.31
CA ASP A 268 36.60 20.96 5.96
C ASP A 268 35.49 20.56 4.97
N PHE A 269 34.42 21.37 4.93
CA PHE A 269 33.36 21.24 3.92
C PHE A 269 33.82 21.90 2.62
N SER A 270 34.86 21.33 2.02
CA SER A 270 35.46 21.79 0.75
C SER A 270 34.58 21.46 -0.46
N ALA A 271 34.82 22.14 -1.59
CA ALA A 271 34.19 21.90 -2.90
C ALA A 271 34.25 20.43 -3.38
N LYS A 272 35.16 19.62 -2.81
CA LYS A 272 35.20 18.15 -3.00
C LYS A 272 33.94 17.43 -2.53
N ASN A 273 33.27 17.92 -1.49
CA ASN A 273 32.06 17.29 -0.95
C ASN A 273 30.82 17.54 -1.82
N CYS A 274 30.83 18.58 -2.67
CA CYS A 274 29.74 18.92 -3.59
C CYS A 274 29.53 17.86 -4.70
N LYS A 275 30.48 16.95 -4.92
CA LYS A 275 30.36 15.83 -5.88
C LYS A 275 30.11 14.48 -5.20
N THR A 276 29.58 14.47 -3.98
CA THR A 276 29.29 13.23 -3.23
C THR A 276 27.84 12.81 -3.38
N LEU A 277 27.62 11.59 -3.83
CA LEU A 277 26.30 10.97 -3.93
C LEU A 277 26.09 9.93 -2.84
N PHE A 278 25.03 10.11 -2.06
CA PHE A 278 24.56 9.13 -1.08
C PHE A 278 23.57 8.19 -1.74
N ILE A 279 23.89 6.90 -1.70
CA ILE A 279 23.07 5.84 -2.26
C ILE A 279 22.36 5.16 -1.11
N VAL A 280 21.05 5.37 -1.04
CA VAL A 280 20.16 4.72 -0.07
C VAL A 280 19.45 3.58 -0.78
N GLN A 281 19.88 2.38 -0.46
CA GLN A 281 19.35 1.13 -0.99
C GLN A 281 18.22 0.59 -0.10
N ASP A 282 17.35 -0.21 -0.70
CA ASP A 282 16.29 -0.91 -0.01
C ASP A 282 16.61 -2.41 0.13
N PRO A 283 15.94 -3.14 1.04
CA PRO A 283 16.20 -4.57 1.21
C PRO A 283 16.06 -5.40 -0.07
N PHE A 284 15.19 -5.00 -1.01
CA PHE A 284 15.03 -5.73 -2.26
C PHE A 284 16.27 -5.58 -3.14
N THR A 285 16.70 -4.34 -3.39
CA THR A 285 17.92 -4.06 -4.16
C THR A 285 19.20 -4.50 -3.44
N SER A 286 19.21 -4.58 -2.11
CA SER A 286 20.38 -5.08 -1.38
C SER A 286 20.52 -6.61 -1.41
N TYR A 287 19.42 -7.37 -1.34
CA TYR A 287 19.47 -8.81 -1.13
C TYR A 287 19.06 -9.65 -2.33
N TYR A 288 18.10 -9.18 -3.13
CA TYR A 288 17.55 -9.96 -4.26
C TYR A 288 18.10 -9.46 -5.60
N ASP A 289 18.31 -8.15 -5.75
CA ASP A 289 18.85 -7.55 -6.98
C ASP A 289 20.08 -6.66 -6.73
N ALA A 290 21.11 -7.25 -6.11
CA ALA A 290 22.35 -6.55 -5.75
C ALA A 290 23.11 -5.95 -6.95
N LYS A 291 22.88 -6.50 -8.15
CA LYS A 291 23.51 -6.06 -9.39
C LYS A 291 23.16 -4.62 -9.73
N VAL A 292 21.91 -4.22 -9.53
CA VAL A 292 21.47 -2.83 -9.80
C VAL A 292 22.28 -1.83 -8.97
N VAL A 293 22.55 -2.15 -7.70
CA VAL A 293 23.32 -1.27 -6.82
C VAL A 293 24.79 -1.22 -7.25
N ALA A 294 25.38 -2.37 -7.58
CA ALA A 294 26.76 -2.46 -8.05
C ALA A 294 26.98 -1.70 -9.37
N ASP A 295 26.09 -1.89 -10.34
CA ASP A 295 26.12 -1.22 -11.64
C ASP A 295 25.93 0.30 -11.49
N PHE A 296 25.05 0.73 -10.58
CA PHE A 296 24.85 2.14 -10.28
C PHE A 296 26.12 2.78 -9.67
N ILE A 297 26.78 2.09 -8.75
CA ILE A 297 28.05 2.52 -8.15
C ILE A 297 29.16 2.61 -9.21
N ALA A 298 29.22 1.65 -10.14
CA ALA A 298 30.14 1.69 -11.26
C ALA A 298 29.88 2.89 -12.19
N LEU A 299 28.62 3.19 -12.47
CA LEU A 299 28.22 4.36 -13.27
C LEU A 299 28.65 5.67 -12.61
N ILE A 300 28.36 5.85 -11.33
CA ILE A 300 28.72 7.06 -10.56
C ILE A 300 30.23 7.27 -10.55
N LYS A 301 31.00 6.18 -10.42
CA LYS A 301 32.47 6.22 -10.51
C LYS A 301 32.93 6.75 -11.87
N LYS A 302 32.34 6.27 -12.98
CA LYS A 302 32.66 6.75 -14.34
C LYS A 302 32.29 8.21 -14.57
N LEU A 303 31.23 8.69 -13.93
CA LEU A 303 30.80 10.09 -13.98
C LEU A 303 31.67 11.03 -13.10
N GLY A 304 32.66 10.50 -12.39
CA GLY A 304 33.59 11.30 -11.58
C GLY A 304 32.99 11.80 -10.25
N PHE A 305 31.88 11.21 -9.79
CA PHE A 305 31.29 11.51 -8.49
C PHE A 305 31.86 10.58 -7.41
N LYS A 306 31.99 11.11 -6.19
CA LYS A 306 32.26 10.32 -5.00
C LYS A 306 30.98 9.57 -4.63
N ARG A 307 31.09 8.28 -4.34
CA ARG A 307 29.94 7.38 -4.10
C ARG A 307 29.97 6.88 -2.66
N LEU A 308 28.84 6.93 -1.98
CA LEU A 308 28.68 6.42 -0.63
C LEU A 308 27.45 5.54 -0.55
N CYS A 309 27.68 4.24 -0.38
CA CYS A 309 26.61 3.28 -0.21
C CYS A 309 26.26 3.17 1.27
N CYS A 310 25.08 3.67 1.65
CA CYS A 310 24.59 3.52 3.01
C CYS A 310 24.22 2.04 3.21
N HIS A 311 24.78 1.40 4.24
CA HIS A 311 24.37 0.05 4.59
C HIS A 311 22.91 0.06 5.08
N SER A 312 22.12 -0.85 4.51
CA SER A 312 20.77 -1.17 4.97
C SER A 312 20.86 -1.93 6.30
N SER A 313 21.26 -1.27 7.39
CA SER A 313 21.04 -1.80 8.74
C SER A 313 19.58 -1.54 9.16
N GLN A 314 18.97 -2.51 9.84
CA GLN A 314 17.53 -2.74 10.07
C GLN A 314 16.71 -1.60 10.71
N ALA A 315 17.32 -0.47 11.07
CA ALA A 315 16.64 0.67 11.69
C ALA A 315 16.70 1.98 10.86
N VAL A 316 17.36 1.96 9.70
CA VAL A 316 17.96 3.15 9.09
C VAL A 316 17.03 3.87 8.10
N LYS A 317 16.09 3.18 7.44
CA LYS A 317 15.23 3.82 6.43
C LYS A 317 14.40 4.99 6.97
N HIS A 318 13.81 4.83 8.16
CA HIS A 318 12.94 5.87 8.71
C HIS A 318 13.65 6.79 9.70
N ASN A 319 14.56 6.26 10.53
CA ASN A 319 15.29 7.04 11.52
C ASN A 319 16.52 7.72 10.95
N THR A 320 17.27 7.10 10.03
CA THR A 320 18.49 7.72 9.50
C THR A 320 18.17 8.76 8.44
N LEU A 321 17.16 8.56 7.58
CA LEU A 321 16.76 9.62 6.65
C LEU A 321 16.15 10.82 7.40
N LYS A 322 15.32 10.60 8.42
CA LYS A 322 14.83 11.70 9.28
C LYS A 322 15.95 12.34 10.08
N ALA A 323 16.79 11.58 10.78
CA ALA A 323 17.88 12.13 11.60
C ALA A 323 18.93 12.85 10.73
N PHE A 324 19.30 12.29 9.58
CA PHE A 324 20.22 12.91 8.62
C PHE A 324 19.61 14.18 8.00
N CYS A 325 18.36 14.15 7.53
CA CYS A 325 17.71 15.36 7.03
C CYS A 325 17.48 16.42 8.12
N ILE A 326 17.19 16.01 9.37
CA ILE A 326 17.05 16.91 10.53
C ILE A 326 18.39 17.53 10.90
N ASN A 327 19.48 16.75 10.92
CA ASN A 327 20.82 17.24 11.21
C ASN A 327 21.35 18.15 10.10
N LEU A 328 21.12 17.83 8.82
CA LEU A 328 21.39 18.74 7.71
C LEU A 328 20.56 20.03 7.79
N ARG A 329 19.28 19.95 8.20
CA ARG A 329 18.45 21.16 8.42
C ARG A 329 18.97 22.02 9.56
N LYS A 330 19.47 21.41 10.64
CA LYS A 330 20.09 22.13 11.77
C LYS A 330 21.40 22.81 11.34
N GLN A 331 22.25 22.12 10.58
CA GLN A 331 23.51 22.68 10.06
C GLN A 331 23.29 23.79 9.01
N ARG A 332 22.23 23.71 8.20
CA ARG A 332 21.84 24.78 7.26
C ARG A 332 21.32 26.04 7.94
N LYS A 333 20.78 25.95 9.16
CA LYS A 333 20.33 27.11 9.94
C LYS A 333 21.47 27.88 10.63
N THR A 334 22.65 27.28 10.73
CA THR A 334 23.81 27.86 11.44
C THR A 334 24.84 28.53 10.52
N LYS A 335 24.64 28.51 9.19
CA LYS A 335 25.46 29.29 8.25
C LYS A 335 24.54 30.05 7.29
N PRO A 336 24.54 31.40 7.30
CA PRO A 336 23.86 32.17 6.28
C PRO A 336 24.55 31.88 4.94
N ILE A 337 23.77 31.46 3.95
CA ILE A 337 24.22 31.27 2.58
C ILE A 337 24.19 32.66 1.94
N PHE A 338 25.36 33.18 1.58
CA PHE A 338 25.53 34.09 0.45
C PHE A 338 25.78 33.25 -0.80
#